data_AF-A0A920GTH7-F1
#
_entry.id   AF-A0A920GTH7-F1
#
_cell.length_a   1.000
_cell.length_b   1.000
_cell.length_c   1.000
_cell.angle_alpha   90.00
_cell.angle_beta   90.00
_cell.angle_gamma   90.00
#
_symmetry.space_group_name_H-M   'P 1'
#
loop_
_entity.id
_entity.type
_entity.pdbx_description
1 polymer ?
#
loop_
_entity_poly.entity_id
_entity_poly.type
_entity_poly.pdbx_seq_one_letter_code
_entity_poly.pdbx_strand_id
1 'polypeptide(L)' 'MQKKHGFELVATSEVNANPKDTADHPKGVWTLPPNLRLKDVDREKYLDIGESDRMTLLFRKPVSSKS' A
#
# COMPACT_ATOMS: atom_id res chain seq x y z
N MET A 1 -22.42 13.55 -0.76
CA MET A 1 -20.98 13.82 -0.96
C MET A 1 -20.33 14.02 0.40
N GLN A 2 -19.45 13.12 0.84
CA GLN A 2 -18.88 13.13 2.19
C GLN A 2 -18.10 14.42 2.47
N LYS A 3 -18.42 15.03 3.62
CA LYS A 3 -17.89 16.33 4.06
C LYS A 3 -16.41 16.21 4.41
N LYS A 4 -15.59 17.00 3.70
CA LYS A 4 -14.18 17.39 3.94
C LYS A 4 -13.69 17.16 5.39
N HIS A 5 -12.96 16.07 5.62
CA HIS A 5 -12.22 15.81 6.87
C HIS A 5 -10.82 16.42 6.81
N GLY A 6 -10.70 17.75 6.90
CA GLY A 6 -9.44 18.45 7.24
C GLY A 6 -8.20 18.24 6.35
N PHE A 7 -8.29 17.47 5.26
CA PHE A 7 -7.23 17.19 4.31
C PHE A 7 -7.82 17.13 2.89
N GLU A 8 -7.06 17.59 1.92
CA GLU A 8 -7.42 17.55 0.50
C GLU A 8 -6.51 16.57 -0.22
N LEU A 9 -7.09 15.62 -0.95
CA LEU A 9 -6.34 14.72 -1.82
C LEU A 9 -5.70 15.55 -2.94
N VAL A 10 -4.38 15.48 -3.05
CA VAL A 10 -3.57 16.22 -4.02
C VAL A 10 -3.24 15.35 -5.23
N ALA A 11 -2.82 14.12 -4.98
CA ALA A 11 -2.38 13.20 -6.02
C ALA A 11 -2.53 11.76 -5.56
N THR A 12 -2.65 10.86 -6.53
CA THR A 12 -2.53 9.41 -6.36
C THR A 12 -1.33 8.94 -7.17
N SER A 13 -0.69 7.85 -6.74
CA SER A 13 0.43 7.27 -7.45
C SER A 13 0.41 5.75 -7.34
N GLU A 14 0.67 5.11 -8.47
CA GLU A 14 0.81 3.66 -8.62
C GLU A 14 2.28 3.22 -8.45
N VAL A 15 3.12 4.05 -7.82
CA VAL A 15 4.55 3.75 -7.64
C VAL A 15 4.81 2.45 -6.86
N ASN A 16 3.86 2.05 -6.00
CA ASN A 16 3.92 0.80 -5.26
C ASN A 16 2.95 -0.26 -5.81
N ALA A 17 2.48 -0.09 -7.05
CA ALA A 17 1.63 -1.08 -7.67
C ALA A 17 2.45 -2.32 -8.02
N ASN A 18 1.95 -3.49 -7.65
CA ASN A 18 2.57 -4.77 -7.98
C ASN A 18 1.55 -5.71 -8.64
N PRO A 19 1.58 -5.86 -9.98
CA PRO A 19 0.65 -6.74 -10.69
C PRO A 19 0.85 -8.22 -10.38
N LYS A 20 2.00 -8.61 -9.76
CA LYS A 20 2.24 -9.99 -9.32
C LYS A 20 1.62 -10.28 -7.95
N ASP A 21 1.24 -9.26 -7.19
CA ASP A 21 0.59 -9.44 -5.90
C ASP A 21 -0.91 -9.63 -6.09
N THR A 22 -1.39 -10.87 -5.92
CA THR A 22 -2.81 -11.21 -6.00
C THR A 22 -3.59 -10.88 -4.73
N ALA A 23 -2.92 -10.37 -3.69
CA ALA A 23 -3.44 -10.15 -2.34
C ALA A 23 -4.00 -11.40 -1.62
N ASP A 24 -3.96 -12.57 -2.25
CA ASP A 24 -4.40 -13.85 -1.70
C ASP A 24 -3.21 -14.67 -1.22
N HIS A 25 -2.74 -14.34 -0.01
CA HIS A 25 -1.63 -15.04 0.63
C HIS A 25 -2.05 -15.61 2.00
N PRO A 26 -1.55 -16.80 2.41
CA PRO A 26 -1.97 -17.47 3.64
C PRO A 26 -1.81 -16.67 4.95
N LYS A 27 -0.89 -15.69 4.98
CA LYS A 27 -0.68 -14.77 6.12
C LYS A 27 -0.94 -13.31 5.74
N GLY A 28 -1.69 -13.09 4.66
CA GLY A 28 -1.94 -11.78 4.06
C GLY A 28 -0.64 -11.13 3.57
N VAL A 29 -0.64 -9.80 3.54
CA VAL A 29 0.49 -8.94 3.12
C VAL A 29 1.82 -9.33 3.78
N TRP A 30 1.80 -9.81 5.02
CA TRP A 30 3.01 -10.22 5.75
C TRP A 30 3.71 -11.46 5.18
N THR A 31 3.07 -12.16 4.25
CA THR A 31 3.68 -13.28 3.53
C THR A 31 4.78 -12.80 2.58
N LEU A 32 4.65 -11.59 2.04
CA LEU A 32 5.59 -10.98 1.12
C LEU A 32 6.75 -10.29 1.86
N PRO A 33 7.85 -9.97 1.15
CA PRO A 33 8.92 -9.12 1.66
C PRO A 33 8.40 -7.77 2.23
N PRO A 34 9.10 -7.19 3.22
CA PRO A 34 10.34 -7.69 3.84
C PRO A 34 10.12 -8.72 4.95
N ASN A 35 8.87 -8.99 5.34
CA ASN A 35 8.58 -9.81 6.51
C ASN A 35 8.71 -11.31 6.25
N LEU A 36 8.30 -11.79 5.08
CA LEU A 36 8.36 -13.21 4.69
C LEU A 36 7.88 -14.13 5.82
N ARG A 37 6.66 -13.90 6.32
CA ARG A 37 6.14 -14.53 7.54
C ARG A 37 6.06 -16.06 7.47
N LEU A 38 6.10 -16.65 6.27
CA LEU A 38 6.18 -18.09 6.04
C LEU A 38 7.61 -18.66 6.05
N LYS A 39 8.62 -17.82 6.32
CA LYS A 39 10.06 -18.13 6.41
C LYS A 39 10.61 -18.81 5.16
N ASP A 40 10.75 -20.14 5.20
CA ASP A 40 11.36 -20.95 4.14
C ASP A 40 10.32 -21.64 3.26
N VAL A 41 9.05 -21.65 3.68
CA VAL A 41 7.96 -22.23 2.88
C VAL A 41 7.72 -21.34 1.67
N ASP A 42 7.92 -21.91 0.47
CA ASP A 42 7.77 -21.25 -0.83
C ASP A 42 8.46 -19.88 -0.90
N ARG A 43 9.59 -19.73 -0.20
CA ARG A 43 10.28 -18.44 -0.06
C ARG A 43 10.62 -17.82 -1.41
N GLU A 44 11.13 -18.63 -2.34
CA GLU A 44 11.46 -18.18 -3.71
C GLU A 44 10.24 -17.67 -4.47
N LYS A 45 9.08 -18.31 -4.29
CA LYS A 45 7.81 -17.85 -4.87
C LYS A 45 7.44 -16.46 -4.35
N TYR A 46 7.53 -16.25 -3.02
CA TYR A 46 7.21 -14.94 -2.43
C TYR A 46 8.26 -13.86 -2.73
N LEU A 47 9.51 -14.26 -2.94
CA LEU A 47 10.56 -13.35 -3.42
C LEU A 47 10.34 -12.93 -4.88
N ASP A 48 9.88 -13.84 -5.76
CA ASP A 48 9.58 -13.48 -7.15
C ASP A 48 8.37 -12.56 -7.28
N ILE A 49 7.39 -12.70 -6.37
CA ILE A 49 6.27 -11.77 -6.27
C ILE A 49 6.77 -10.36 -5.88
N GLY A 50 7.69 -10.26 -4.92
CA GLY A 50 8.22 -8.97 -4.45
C GLY A 50 7.34 -8.32 -3.38
N GLU A 51 7.52 -7.02 -3.11
CA GLU A 51 6.71 -6.29 -2.12
C GLU A 51 5.22 -6.29 -2.49
N SER A 52 4.34 -6.15 -1.49
CA SER A 52 2.90 -6.07 -1.73
C SER A 52 2.48 -4.88 -2.58
N ASP A 53 1.39 -5.03 -3.33
CA ASP A 53 0.68 -3.94 -4.00
C ASP A 53 0.14 -2.94 -2.96
N ARG A 54 0.44 -1.65 -3.16
CA ARG A 54 0.00 -0.58 -2.25
C ARG A 54 -0.46 0.65 -3.00
N MET A 55 -1.59 1.19 -2.55
CA MET A 55 -2.05 2.51 -2.96
C MET A 55 -1.23 3.60 -2.28
N THR A 56 -0.76 4.57 -3.07
CA THR A 56 -0.07 5.77 -2.56
C THR A 56 -0.92 7.01 -2.78
N LEU A 57 -1.31 7.69 -1.69
CA LEU A 57 -2.13 8.89 -1.71
C LEU A 57 -1.40 10.06 -1.06
N LEU A 58 -1.31 11.20 -1.74
CA LEU A 58 -0.77 12.44 -1.21
C LEU A 58 -1.90 13.37 -0.77
N PHE A 59 -1.88 13.79 0.49
CA PHE A 59 -2.84 14.74 1.04
C PHE A 59 -2.16 16.04 1.45
N ARG A 60 -2.83 17.18 1.23
CA ARG A 60 -2.43 18.48 1.79
C ARG A 60 -3.36 18.88 2.91
N LYS A 61 -2.80 19.53 3.93
CA LYS A 61 -3.58 20.26 4.92
C LYS A 61 -4.08 21.56 4.28
N PRO A 62 -5.38 21.87 4.33
CA PRO A 62 -5.90 23.16 3.87
C PRO A 62 -5.38 24.25 4.81
N VAL A 63 -4.87 25.34 4.23
CA VAL A 63 -4.57 26.56 4.98
C VAL A 63 -5.90 27.15 5.42
N SER A 64 -6.26 27.02 6.69
CA SER A 64 -7.39 27.77 7.23
C SER A 64 -6.99 29.24 7.20
N SER A 65 -7.66 30.06 6.41
CA SER A 65 -7.71 31.49 6.66
C SER A 65 -8.36 31.66 8.04
N LYS A 66 -7.53 31.78 9.08
CA LYS A 66 -7.98 32.37 10.33
C LYS A 66 -8.28 33.83 10.01
N SER A 67 -9.56 34.11 9.76
CA SER A 67 -10.12 35.45 9.90
C SER A 67 -10.46 35.71 11.36
#